data_AF-A0A5M3W978-F1
#
_entry.id   AF-A0A5M3W978-F1
#
_cell.length_a   1.000
_cell.length_b   1.000
_cell.length_c   1.000
_cell.angle_alpha   90.00
_cell.angle_beta   90.00
_cell.angle_gamma   90.00
#
_symmetry.space_group_name_H-M   'P 1'
#
loop_
_entity.id
_entity.type
_entity.pdbx_description
1 polymer ?
#
loop_
_entity_poly.entity_id
_entity_poly.type
_entity_poly.pdbx_seq_one_letter_code
_entity_poly.pdbx_strand_id
1 'polypeptide(L)'
;MKVTIKTVYAITSIKPGRATPARTGELMLGHWQVETLHHIRDVTYAEDAARAAEPHPAPWPPFRNLAIGLIGAIGWSNVAEATEHYRANPAHALQWFGSTM
;
A
#
# COMPACT_ATOMS: atom_id res chain seq x y z
N MET A 1 28.89 -14.03 9.82
CA MET A 1 27.49 -13.77 9.46
C MET A 1 26.63 -13.93 10.71
N LYS A 2 25.92 -12.90 11.16
CA LYS A 2 25.07 -12.97 12.37
C LYS A 2 23.68 -13.42 11.96
N VAL A 3 23.21 -14.57 12.44
CA VAL A 3 21.85 -15.04 12.22
C VAL A 3 21.00 -14.62 13.43
N THR A 4 19.87 -13.97 13.17
CA THR A 4 18.88 -13.63 14.20
C THR A 4 17.66 -14.49 13.97
N ILE A 5 17.29 -15.30 14.96
CA ILE A 5 16.08 -16.13 14.93
C ILE A 5 14.98 -15.38 15.70
N LYS A 6 13.81 -15.23 15.10
CA LYS A 6 12.61 -14.70 15.76
C LYS A 6 11.54 -15.78 15.77
N THR A 7 11.00 -16.09 16.95
CA THR A 7 9.84 -16.97 17.10
C THR A 7 8.59 -16.12 17.21
N VAL A 8 7.61 -16.38 16.35
CA VAL A 8 6.32 -15.66 16.32
C VAL A 8 5.22 -16.68 16.59
N TYR A 9 4.32 -16.36 17.53
CA TYR A 9 3.11 -17.14 17.78
C TYR A 9 1.94 -16.45 17.11
N ALA A 10 1.12 -17.22 16.39
CA ALA A 10 -0.02 -16.72 15.66
C ALA A 10 -1.29 -17.49 16.02
N ILE A 11 -2.41 -16.79 16.06
CA ILE A 11 -3.73 -17.38 16.22
C ILE A 11 -4.41 -17.31 14.86
N THR A 12 -4.96 -18.44 14.40
CA THR A 12 -5.65 -18.52 13.11
C THR A 12 -6.92 -19.33 13.22
N SER A 13 -7.94 -18.93 12.47
CA SER A 13 -9.17 -19.70 12.27
C SER A 13 -9.01 -20.83 11.24
N ILE A 14 -7.85 -20.92 10.57
CA ILE A 14 -7.54 -22.00 9.64
C ILE A 14 -7.46 -23.32 10.42
N LYS A 15 -8.29 -24.29 10.01
CA LYS A 15 -8.32 -25.62 10.64
C LYS A 15 -7.02 -26.39 10.37
N PRO A 16 -6.59 -27.27 11.29
CA PRO A 16 -5.44 -28.15 11.07
C PRO A 16 -5.54 -28.92 9.74
N GLY A 17 -4.43 -29.06 9.03
CA GLY A 17 -4.35 -29.76 7.74
C GLY A 17 -4.89 -29.00 6.53
N ARG A 18 -5.50 -27.81 6.71
CA ARG A 18 -5.98 -26.96 5.59
C ARG A 18 -4.91 -26.04 4.99
N ALA A 19 -3.82 -25.82 5.70
CA ALA A 19 -2.65 -25.08 5.22
C ALA A 19 -1.38 -25.76 5.74
N THR A 20 -0.35 -25.80 4.90
CA THR A 20 1.00 -26.19 5.32
C THR A 20 1.61 -25.05 6.16
N PRO A 21 2.63 -25.32 6.99
CA PRO A 21 3.33 -24.27 7.75
C PRO A 21 3.86 -23.14 6.85
N ALA A 22 4.40 -23.49 5.68
CA ALA A 22 4.85 -22.51 4.69
C ALA A 22 3.69 -21.63 4.19
N ARG A 23 2.54 -22.23 3.84
CA ARG A 23 1.37 -21.49 3.39
C ARG A 23 0.80 -20.58 4.47
N THR A 24 0.79 -21.03 5.73
CA THR A 24 0.40 -20.17 6.86
C THR A 24 1.35 -18.98 7.00
N GLY A 25 2.66 -19.20 6.85
CA GLY A 25 3.66 -18.14 6.82
C GLY A 25 3.42 -17.13 5.70
N GLU A 26 3.15 -17.59 4.47
CA GLU A 26 2.80 -16.72 3.34
C GLU A 26 1.55 -15.88 3.61
N LEU A 27 0.49 -16.48 4.16
CA LEU A 27 -0.75 -15.75 4.47
C LEU A 27 -0.53 -14.69 5.55
N MET A 28 0.27 -15.02 6.57
CA MET A 28 0.66 -14.07 7.59
C MET A 28 1.49 -12.92 7.01
N LEU A 29 2.49 -13.23 6.17
CA LEU A 29 3.30 -12.21 5.49
C LEU A 29 2.46 -11.35 4.54
N GLY A 30 1.51 -11.95 3.82
CA GLY A 30 0.57 -11.25 2.96
C GLY A 30 -0.33 -10.29 3.73
N HIS A 31 -0.73 -10.62 4.96
CA HIS A 31 -1.51 -9.72 5.80
C HIS A 31 -0.77 -8.40 6.11
N TRP A 32 0.56 -8.43 6.24
CA TRP A 32 1.37 -7.23 6.47
C TRP A 32 1.40 -6.25 5.29
N GLN A 33 0.91 -6.63 4.11
CA GLN A 33 0.77 -5.70 2.98
C GLN A 33 -0.15 -4.52 3.32
N VAL A 34 -1.11 -4.69 4.22
CA VAL A 34 -1.95 -3.59 4.73
C VAL A 34 -1.10 -2.54 5.43
N GLU A 35 -0.12 -2.96 6.23
CA GLU A 35 0.76 -2.04 6.94
C GLU A 35 1.73 -1.33 6.00
N THR A 36 2.13 -2.00 4.92
CA THR A 36 2.89 -1.34 3.85
C THR A 36 2.08 -0.22 3.20
N LEU A 37 0.78 -0.43 2.97
CA LEU A 37 -0.10 0.63 2.46
C LEU A 37 -0.23 1.80 3.44
N HIS A 38 -0.35 1.52 4.75
CA HIS A 38 -0.33 2.58 5.78
C HIS A 38 0.97 3.38 5.71
N HIS A 39 2.12 2.70 5.74
CA HIS A 39 3.41 3.36 5.67
C HIS A 39 3.56 4.26 4.44
N ILE A 40 3.15 3.78 3.25
CA ILE A 40 3.17 4.59 2.02
C ILE A 40 2.30 5.83 2.19
N ARG A 41 1.11 5.69 2.76
CA ARG A 41 0.17 6.80 2.96
C ARG A 41 0.72 7.85 3.93
N ASP A 42 1.30 7.40 5.04
CA ASP A 42 1.82 8.29 6.08
C ASP A 42 3.08 9.02 5.59
N VAL A 43 3.98 8.30 4.92
CA VAL A 43 5.29 8.85 4.53
C VAL A 43 5.27 9.53 3.17
N THR A 44 4.69 8.89 2.14
CA THR A 44 4.72 9.42 0.76
C THR A 44 3.64 10.48 0.56
N TYR A 45 2.46 10.30 1.17
CA TYR A 45 1.34 11.24 1.05
C TYR A 45 1.20 12.17 2.26
N ALA A 46 2.10 12.06 3.24
CA ALA A 46 2.14 12.90 4.43
C ALA A 46 0.77 12.94 5.15
N GLU A 47 0.05 11.81 5.19
CA GLU A 47 -1.34 11.76 5.68
C GLU A 47 -1.50 12.33 7.09
N ASP A 48 -0.64 11.91 8.03
CA ASP A 48 -0.66 12.39 9.42
C ASP A 48 -0.25 13.86 9.56
N ALA A 49 0.59 14.35 8.64
CA ALA A 49 1.04 15.74 8.64
C ALA A 49 0.05 16.69 7.93
N ALA A 50 -0.83 16.15 7.08
CA ALA A 50 -1.81 16.92 6.32
C ALA A 50 -2.96 17.36 7.24
N ARG A 51 -2.98 18.65 7.59
CA ARG A 51 -4.13 19.25 8.27
C ARG A 51 -5.22 19.56 7.24
N ALA A 52 -6.41 19.00 7.41
CA ALA A 52 -7.57 19.45 6.67
C ALA A 52 -7.89 20.90 7.08
N ALA A 53 -8.08 21.78 6.09
CA ALA A 53 -8.53 23.16 6.34
C ALA A 53 -10.00 23.23 6.80
N GLU A 54 -10.74 22.12 6.66
CA GLU A 54 -12.16 22.02 6.97
C GLU A 54 -12.44 21.07 8.14
N PRO A 55 -13.51 21.31 8.93
CA PRO A 55 -13.88 20.48 10.08
C PRO A 55 -14.45 19.10 9.70
N HIS A 56 -14.60 18.80 8.41
CA HIS A 56 -15.07 17.51 7.93
C HIS A 56 -13.89 16.61 7.52
N PRO A 57 -13.96 15.29 7.75
CA PRO A 57 -12.94 14.37 7.29
C PRO A 57 -12.94 14.37 5.77
N ALA A 58 -12.01 15.11 5.18
CA ALA A 58 -11.86 15.16 3.74
C ALA A 58 -11.55 13.74 3.20
N PRO A 59 -12.08 13.36 2.02
CA PRO A 59 -12.07 11.99 1.49
C PRO A 59 -10.68 11.55 0.97
N TRP A 60 -9.60 11.99 1.61
CA TRP A 60 -8.24 11.73 1.17
C TRP A 60 -7.83 10.24 1.18
N PRO A 61 -8.22 9.41 2.18
CA PRO A 61 -7.79 8.01 2.20
C PRO A 61 -8.25 7.20 0.96
N PRO A 62 -9.52 7.30 0.50
CA PRO A 62 -9.94 6.69 -0.77
C PRO A 62 -9.14 7.14 -2.00
N PHE A 63 -8.88 8.44 -2.16
CA PHE A 63 -8.15 8.94 -3.33
C PHE A 63 -6.67 8.53 -3.33
N ARG A 64 -6.03 8.50 -2.16
CA ARG A 64 -4.65 8.00 -2.02
C ARG A 64 -4.57 6.52 -2.33
N ASN A 65 -5.51 5.72 -1.84
CA ASN A 65 -5.59 4.29 -2.17
C ASN A 65 -5.81 4.07 -3.68
N LEU A 66 -6.66 4.88 -4.30
CA LEU A 66 -6.85 4.84 -5.76
C LEU A 66 -5.56 5.16 -6.50
N ALA A 67 -4.84 6.22 -6.10
CA ALA A 67 -3.56 6.58 -6.70
C ALA A 67 -2.51 5.46 -6.56
N ILE A 68 -2.37 4.87 -5.38
CA ILE A 68 -1.46 3.74 -5.14
C ILE A 68 -1.82 2.54 -6.03
N GLY A 69 -3.12 2.21 -6.11
CA GLY A 69 -3.61 1.11 -6.96
C GLY A 69 -3.33 1.36 -8.45
N LEU A 70 -3.55 2.58 -8.95
CA LEU A 70 -3.26 2.94 -10.33
C LEU A 70 -1.76 2.90 -10.64
N ILE A 71 -0.92 3.43 -9.75
CA ILE A 71 0.55 3.38 -9.87
C ILE A 71 1.03 1.93 -10.00
N GLY A 72 0.50 1.02 -9.18
CA GLY A 72 0.80 -0.41 -9.29
C GLY A 72 0.29 -1.02 -10.61
N ALA A 73 -0.92 -0.68 -11.03
CA ALA A 73 -1.53 -1.21 -12.26
C ALA A 73 -0.77 -0.82 -13.54
N ILE A 74 -0.15 0.36 -13.56
CA ILE A 74 0.66 0.83 -14.69
C ILE A 74 2.14 0.39 -14.60
N GLY A 75 2.50 -0.43 -13.61
CA GLY A 75 3.79 -1.12 -13.53
C GLY A 75 4.89 -0.41 -12.76
N TRP A 76 4.60 0.68 -12.03
CA TRP A 76 5.58 1.27 -11.14
C TRP A 76 5.83 0.37 -9.93
N SER A 77 7.10 0.10 -9.63
CA SER A 77 7.52 -0.66 -8.45
C SER A 77 7.77 0.24 -7.22
N ASN A 78 7.92 1.55 -7.42
CA ASN A 78 8.18 2.52 -6.37
C ASN A 78 7.11 3.62 -6.39
N VAL A 79 6.26 3.64 -5.36
CA VAL A 79 5.17 4.62 -5.25
C VAL A 79 5.70 6.04 -5.06
N ALA A 80 6.76 6.24 -4.27
CA ALA A 80 7.30 7.57 -4.01
C ALA A 80 7.87 8.23 -5.28
N GLU A 81 8.59 7.46 -6.07
CA GLU A 81 9.14 7.92 -7.36
C GLU A 81 8.01 8.26 -8.35
N ALA A 82 7.00 7.39 -8.47
CA ALA A 82 5.84 7.62 -9.31
C ALA A 82 5.05 8.87 -8.87
N THR A 83 4.83 9.04 -7.56
CA THR A 83 4.17 10.22 -7.00
C THR A 83 4.93 11.50 -7.35
N GLU A 84 6.26 11.49 -7.25
CA GLU A 84 7.07 12.65 -7.62
C GLU A 84 7.03 12.94 -9.13
N HIS A 85 7.11 11.89 -9.96
CA HIS A 85 6.99 12.02 -11.42
C HIS A 85 5.69 12.70 -11.84
N TYR A 86 4.55 12.26 -11.29
CA TYR A 86 3.24 12.83 -11.62
C TYR A 86 2.97 14.17 -10.96
N ARG A 87 3.59 14.45 -9.81
CA ARG A 87 3.59 15.81 -9.22
C ARG A 87 4.30 16.79 -10.14
N ALA A 88 5.44 16.40 -10.70
CA ALA A 88 6.20 17.23 -11.64
C ALA A 88 5.53 17.32 -13.03
N ASN A 89 4.79 16.29 -13.45
CA ASN A 89 4.18 16.18 -14.77
C ASN A 89 2.69 15.81 -14.69
N PRO A 90 1.81 16.69 -14.17
CA PRO A 90 0.41 16.34 -13.90
C PRO A 90 -0.38 15.96 -15.17
N ALA A 91 0.00 16.47 -16.34
CA ALA A 91 -0.61 16.08 -17.61
C ALA A 91 -0.40 14.60 -17.96
N HIS A 92 0.71 13.99 -17.52
CA HIS A 92 0.94 12.55 -17.73
C HIS A 92 -0.02 11.70 -16.92
N ALA A 93 -0.47 12.17 -15.76
CA ALA A 93 -1.44 11.45 -14.94
C ALA A 93 -2.81 11.30 -15.63
N LEU A 94 -3.18 12.27 -16.48
CA LEU A 94 -4.46 12.27 -17.20
C LEU A 94 -4.50 11.30 -18.38
N GLN A 95 -3.33 10.93 -18.93
CA GLN A 95 -3.24 9.97 -20.05
C GLN A 95 -3.75 8.57 -19.66
N TRP A 96 -3.76 8.27 -18.36
CA TRP A 96 -4.26 7.01 -17.82
C TRP A 96 -5.78 6.92 -17.72
N PHE A 97 -6.48 8.06 -17.64
CA PHE A 97 -7.95 8.09 -17.54
C PHE A 97 -8.65 8.09 -18.90
N GLY A 98 -7.90 8.28 -20.00
CA GLY A 98 -8.43 8.35 -21.37
C GLY A 98 -8.05 7.18 -22.29
N SER A 99 -7.32 6.17 -21.81
CA SER A 99 -6.79 5.07 -22.63
C SER A 99 -7.56 3.75 -22.53
N THR A 100 -8.76 3.77 -21.93
CA THR A 100 -9.62 2.57 -21.73
C THR A 100 -11.05 2.73 -22.28
N MET A 101 -11.25 3.55 -23.32
CA MET A 101 -12.46 3.52 -24.15
C MET A 101 -12.14 3.08 -25.58
#